data_AF-A0A158QNC5-F1
#
_entry.id   AF-A0A158QNC5-F1
#
_cell.length_a   1.000
_cell.length_b   1.000
_cell.length_c   1.000
_cell.angle_alpha   90.00
_cell.angle_beta   90.00
_cell.angle_gamma   90.00
#
_symmetry.space_group_name_H-M   'P 1'
#
loop_
_entity.id
_entity.type
_entity.pdbx_description
1 polymer ?
#
loop_
_entity_poly.entity_id
_entity_poly.type
_entity_poly.pdbx_seq_one_letter_code
_entity_poly.pdbx_strand_id
1 'polypeptide(L)'
;MLVEESMNGARQRNLLRYMLNSKVFKFGDFELKSGMRSPIYIDLRECFGYSDIMDLASDGLKSLIEKADILVDGIVGVPYAALPYATLVSCRLRKPLLIVRKEAKDHGTKKMIEGLYQKGNRVVIIEDVVTTGGSVKEVVKTLRGVGLVVEDVFCLLNREQGGPKKLEEEGITLHSLFNMETVLSFLLSVDAIDKETSLGIIEALNLPFKEVKRFEISPEMENLASFPMSNLGRLPLEERAKEAMCSMNKRIFSLMLKKNSNLCLAVDYTEAEKILELVDKAGPFVVAVKVHADAIVDFSKEFTTRLVRLANDHDFVIFEDRKFGDTGNTNLLQLKGALRVAEWADVVTVHIVQGCDSIGSVFRQVILDPAYRLSGVLLIAQLSTKGSLTALPGYTEAAAEMGEANRDVVCGFICQARVSPHPDMLHWTPGVNLDSTSDNKGQQWRGVDEAIGRQQNDIVIVGRGVTASANPIQELTRYREQAWSALVLKN
;
A
#
# COMPACT_ATOMS: atom_id res chain seq x y z
N MET A 1 15.22 9.96 -7.42
CA MET A 1 15.04 9.31 -6.11
C MET A 1 14.57 10.29 -5.05
N LEU A 2 15.37 11.28 -4.60
CA LEU A 2 14.92 12.22 -3.55
C LEU A 2 13.68 13.06 -3.92
N VAL A 3 13.49 13.37 -5.20
CA VAL A 3 12.31 14.07 -5.73
C VAL A 3 11.20 13.15 -6.21
N GLU A 4 11.33 11.83 -6.00
CA GLU A 4 10.34 10.87 -6.47
C GLU A 4 9.06 10.97 -5.61
N GLU A 5 7.94 11.34 -6.24
CA GLU A 5 6.62 11.42 -5.62
C GLU A 5 5.91 10.06 -5.58
N SER A 6 6.59 9.07 -4.98
CA SER A 6 6.06 7.71 -4.81
C SER A 6 6.16 7.28 -3.35
N MET A 7 5.44 6.21 -2.99
CA MET A 7 5.58 5.55 -1.68
C MET A 7 7.03 5.13 -1.42
N ASN A 8 7.73 4.60 -2.43
CA ASN A 8 9.12 4.20 -2.30
C ASN A 8 10.04 5.41 -2.09
N GLY A 9 9.82 6.50 -2.83
CA GLY A 9 10.52 7.76 -2.61
C GLY A 9 10.29 8.30 -1.20
N ALA A 10 9.05 8.24 -0.71
CA ALA A 10 8.69 8.68 0.64
C ALA A 10 9.33 7.81 1.72
N ARG A 11 9.31 6.48 1.57
CA ARG A 11 9.97 5.52 2.46
C ARG A 11 11.49 5.75 2.52
N GLN A 12 12.12 6.00 1.38
CA GLN A 12 13.54 6.29 1.30
C GLN A 12 13.91 7.62 1.97
N ARG A 13 13.12 8.68 1.77
CA ARG A 13 13.32 9.96 2.48
C ARG A 13 13.15 9.80 3.99
N ASN A 14 12.10 9.10 4.44
CA ASN A 14 11.90 8.79 5.85
C ASN A 14 13.06 7.97 6.42
N LEU A 15 13.58 7.00 5.68
CA LEU A 15 14.73 6.21 6.10
C LEU A 15 15.97 7.10 6.33
N LEU A 16 16.32 7.96 5.37
CA LEU A 16 17.43 8.90 5.52
C LEU A 16 17.21 9.89 6.68
N ARG A 17 15.97 10.36 6.87
CA ARG A 17 15.56 11.23 7.98
C ARG A 17 15.76 10.55 9.33
N TYR A 18 15.32 9.31 9.48
CA TYR A 18 15.43 8.56 10.72
C TYR A 18 16.88 8.16 11.01
N MET A 19 17.65 7.83 9.97
CA MET A 19 19.10 7.62 10.08
C MET A 19 19.81 8.88 10.59
N LEU A 20 19.47 10.06 10.07
CA LEU A 20 19.99 11.34 10.56
C LEU A 20 19.65 11.56 12.04
N ASN A 21 18.39 11.39 12.42
CA ASN A 21 17.94 11.59 13.80
C ASN A 21 18.53 10.58 14.79
N SER A 22 18.93 9.40 14.30
CA SER A 22 19.48 8.29 15.10
C SER A 22 21.01 8.24 15.09
N LYS A 23 21.69 9.31 14.67
CA LYS A 23 23.16 9.43 14.65
C LYS A 23 23.87 8.36 13.81
N VAL A 24 23.19 7.83 12.79
CA VAL A 24 23.82 6.98 11.76
C VAL A 24 24.83 7.80 10.98
N PHE A 25 24.49 9.04 10.64
CA PHE A 25 25.41 10.02 10.10
C PHE A 25 26.07 10.79 11.24
N LYS A 26 27.40 10.70 11.32
CA LYS A 26 28.22 11.41 12.32
C LYS A 26 29.12 12.41 11.59
N PHE A 27 29.06 13.67 11.99
CA PHE A 27 29.85 14.76 11.41
C PHE A 27 30.97 15.17 12.37
N GLY A 28 32.13 15.50 11.81
CA GLY A 28 33.35 15.74 12.57
C GLY A 28 34.55 15.11 11.86
N ASP A 29 35.68 15.05 12.53
CA ASP A 29 36.92 14.59 11.92
C ASP A 29 37.23 13.13 12.31
N PHE A 30 37.08 12.21 11.36
CA PHE A 30 37.21 10.77 11.58
C PHE A 30 38.35 10.17 10.77
N GLU A 31 39.17 9.35 11.41
CA GLU A 31 40.15 8.51 10.72
C GLU A 31 39.49 7.24 10.18
N LEU A 32 39.50 7.07 8.86
CA LEU A 32 39.00 5.89 8.18
C LEU A 32 40.01 4.73 8.27
N LYS A 33 39.55 3.49 8.05
CA LYS A 33 40.45 2.31 7.98
C LYS A 33 41.54 2.43 6.91
N SER A 34 41.38 3.31 5.93
CA SER A 34 42.39 3.62 4.92
C SER A 34 43.50 4.57 5.42
N GLY A 35 43.39 5.08 6.65
CA GLY A 35 44.24 6.14 7.20
C GLY A 35 43.89 7.56 6.74
N MET A 36 42.86 7.71 5.89
CA MET A 36 42.38 9.01 5.43
C MET A 36 41.45 9.64 6.47
N ARG A 37 41.51 10.97 6.61
CA ARG A 37 40.54 11.72 7.42
C ARG A 37 39.29 12.01 6.61
N SER A 38 38.11 11.90 7.23
CA SER A 38 36.81 12.13 6.61
C SER A 38 35.95 13.03 7.50
N PRO A 39 35.27 14.05 6.95
CA PRO A 39 34.35 14.91 7.70
C PRO A 39 33.05 14.19 8.11
N ILE A 40 32.84 12.97 7.61
CA ILE A 40 31.67 12.14 7.86
C ILE A 40 32.07 10.70 8.20
N TYR A 41 31.37 10.12 9.15
CA TYR A 41 31.37 8.68 9.41
C TYR A 41 29.93 8.17 9.39
N ILE A 42 29.69 7.07 8.67
CA ILE A 42 28.35 6.49 8.49
C ILE A 42 28.36 5.10 9.13
N ASP A 43 27.57 4.92 10.19
CA ASP A 43 27.49 3.66 10.92
C ASP A 43 26.10 3.04 10.83
N LEU A 44 25.89 2.19 9.83
CA LEU A 44 24.60 1.53 9.63
C LEU A 44 24.26 0.51 10.72
N ARG A 45 25.17 0.20 11.65
CA ARG A 45 24.88 -0.68 12.79
C ARG A 45 24.07 0.03 13.87
N GLU A 46 24.08 1.36 13.90
CA GLU A 46 23.23 2.15 14.81
C GLU A 46 21.74 1.90 14.50
N CYS A 47 21.41 1.56 13.25
CA CYS A 47 20.04 1.23 12.85
C CYS A 47 19.47 0.03 13.62
N PHE A 48 20.31 -0.88 14.12
CA PHE A 48 19.84 -2.09 14.82
C PHE A 48 19.06 -1.76 16.10
N GLY A 49 19.27 -0.58 16.67
CA GLY A 49 18.53 -0.11 17.84
C GLY A 49 17.11 0.38 17.55
N TYR A 50 16.72 0.47 16.28
CA TYR A 50 15.49 1.15 15.84
C TYR A 50 14.72 0.27 14.86
N SER A 51 13.60 -0.30 15.32
CA SER A 51 12.83 -1.27 14.54
C SER A 51 12.22 -0.68 13.26
N ASP A 52 11.79 0.58 13.32
CA ASP A 52 11.26 1.36 12.20
C ASP A 52 12.31 1.61 11.10
N ILE A 53 13.55 1.93 11.48
CA ILE A 53 14.67 2.07 10.54
C ILE A 53 14.99 0.73 9.89
N MET A 54 15.07 -0.33 10.69
CA MET A 54 15.30 -1.70 10.19
C MET A 54 14.19 -2.15 9.25
N ASP A 55 12.95 -1.77 9.53
CA ASP A 55 11.78 -2.11 8.73
C ASP A 55 11.87 -1.45 7.34
N LEU A 56 12.06 -0.13 7.31
CA LEU A 56 12.23 0.66 6.08
C LEU A 56 13.46 0.25 5.26
N ALA A 57 14.59 0.01 5.91
CA ALA A 57 15.83 -0.41 5.24
C ALA A 57 15.64 -1.76 4.53
N SER A 58 15.04 -2.71 5.22
CA SER A 58 14.82 -4.06 4.68
C SER A 58 13.71 -4.08 3.63
N ASP A 59 12.68 -3.24 3.75
CA ASP A 59 11.67 -3.01 2.70
C ASP A 59 12.29 -2.42 1.44
N GLY A 60 13.21 -1.45 1.60
CA GLY A 60 13.96 -0.88 0.50
C GLY A 60 14.82 -1.92 -0.23
N LEU A 61 15.55 -2.75 0.51
CA LEU A 61 16.33 -3.87 -0.06
C LEU A 61 15.43 -4.88 -0.76
N LYS A 62 14.31 -5.27 -0.15
CA LYS A 62 13.30 -6.16 -0.76
C LYS A 62 12.81 -5.58 -2.10
N SER A 63 12.47 -4.30 -2.12
CA SER A 63 11.98 -3.61 -3.31
C SER A 63 13.02 -3.58 -4.43
N LEU A 64 14.31 -3.43 -4.10
CA LEU A 64 15.39 -3.53 -5.09
C LEU A 64 15.50 -4.93 -5.69
N ILE A 65 15.39 -5.97 -4.86
CA ILE A 65 15.44 -7.38 -5.31
C ILE A 65 14.25 -7.68 -6.23
N GLU A 66 13.04 -7.27 -5.85
CA GLU A 66 11.84 -7.43 -6.68
C GLU A 66 11.98 -6.69 -8.02
N LYS A 67 12.56 -5.48 -8.00
CA LYS A 67 12.79 -4.67 -9.22
C LYS A 67 13.86 -5.27 -10.15
N ALA A 68 14.82 -6.02 -9.62
CA ALA A 68 15.83 -6.68 -10.43
C ALA A 68 15.25 -7.83 -11.27
N ASP A 69 14.04 -8.32 -10.94
CA ASP A 69 13.32 -9.38 -11.65
C ASP A 69 14.17 -10.65 -11.87
N ILE A 70 14.82 -11.09 -10.80
CA ILE A 70 15.71 -12.26 -10.79
C ILE A 70 15.12 -13.42 -9.98
N LEU A 71 15.41 -14.64 -10.43
CA LEU A 71 15.12 -15.84 -9.64
C LEU A 71 16.04 -15.91 -8.41
N VAL A 72 15.43 -15.94 -7.22
CA VAL A 72 16.13 -16.02 -5.94
C VAL A 72 15.71 -17.27 -5.18
N ASP A 73 16.66 -18.16 -4.90
CA ASP A 73 16.48 -19.38 -4.10
C ASP A 73 16.90 -19.20 -2.64
N GLY A 74 17.74 -18.20 -2.35
CA GLY A 74 18.21 -17.94 -0.98
C GLY A 74 18.85 -16.56 -0.82
N ILE A 75 18.84 -16.07 0.42
CA ILE A 75 19.42 -14.78 0.82
C ILE A 75 20.69 -15.05 1.62
N VAL A 76 21.79 -14.36 1.30
CA VAL A 76 23.05 -14.45 2.05
C VAL A 76 23.39 -13.11 2.67
N GLY A 77 23.63 -13.04 3.97
CA GLY A 77 24.17 -11.83 4.59
C GLY A 77 25.70 -11.86 4.65
N VAL A 78 26.37 -10.77 4.27
CA VAL A 78 27.80 -10.61 4.56
C VAL A 78 28.00 -10.54 6.08
N PRO A 79 29.02 -11.22 6.65
CA PRO A 79 29.10 -11.39 8.10
C PRO A 79 29.18 -10.13 8.96
N TYR A 80 28.47 -10.28 10.08
CA TYR A 80 28.12 -9.36 11.16
C TYR A 80 27.20 -8.20 10.77
N ALA A 81 27.65 -7.22 10.00
CA ALA A 81 26.88 -5.98 9.81
C ALA A 81 25.65 -6.15 8.91
N ALA A 82 25.73 -6.99 7.87
CA ALA A 82 24.59 -7.18 6.96
C ALA A 82 23.60 -8.26 7.41
N LEU A 83 23.97 -9.12 8.36
CA LEU A 83 23.15 -10.25 8.79
C LEU A 83 21.77 -9.85 9.34
N PRO A 84 21.61 -8.79 10.17
CA PRO A 84 20.29 -8.34 10.61
C PRO A 84 19.38 -7.96 9.44
N TYR A 85 19.91 -7.23 8.45
CA TYR A 85 19.16 -6.88 7.24
C TYR A 85 18.83 -8.10 6.39
N ALA A 86 19.81 -8.99 6.15
CA ALA A 86 19.61 -10.22 5.40
C ALA A 86 18.53 -11.12 6.01
N THR A 87 18.51 -11.22 7.34
CA THR A 87 17.50 -11.97 8.08
C THR A 87 16.11 -11.41 7.80
N LEU A 88 15.94 -10.09 7.95
CA LEU A 88 14.66 -9.43 7.72
C LEU A 88 14.20 -9.49 6.25
N VAL A 89 15.12 -9.37 5.30
CA VAL A 89 14.83 -9.55 3.86
C VAL A 89 14.41 -10.98 3.56
N SER A 90 15.08 -11.99 4.14
CA SER A 90 14.74 -13.41 3.95
C SER A 90 13.33 -13.73 4.44
N CYS A 91 12.93 -13.20 5.59
CA CYS A 91 11.58 -13.36 6.14
C CYS A 91 10.52 -12.75 5.21
N ARG A 92 10.75 -11.53 4.71
CA ARG A 92 9.80 -10.84 3.81
C ARG A 92 9.64 -11.52 2.46
N LEU A 93 10.73 -12.04 1.89
CA LEU A 93 10.70 -12.77 0.61
C LEU A 93 10.30 -14.23 0.77
N ARG A 94 10.15 -14.72 2.02
CA ARG A 94 9.92 -16.13 2.35
C ARG A 94 10.97 -17.05 1.71
N LYS A 95 12.24 -16.65 1.79
CA LYS A 95 13.38 -17.40 1.23
C LYS A 95 14.31 -17.89 2.35
N PRO A 96 14.99 -19.03 2.17
CA PRO A 96 16.03 -19.48 3.09
C PRO A 96 17.12 -18.43 3.31
N LEU A 97 17.52 -18.23 4.56
CA LEU A 97 18.71 -17.45 4.93
C LEU A 97 19.93 -18.37 4.98
N LEU A 98 21.00 -17.95 4.33
CA LEU A 98 22.33 -18.56 4.40
C LEU A 98 23.28 -17.60 5.12
N ILE A 99 24.13 -18.15 5.98
CA ILE A 99 25.12 -17.39 6.75
C ILE A 99 26.49 -17.94 6.39
N VAL A 100 27.32 -17.10 5.79
CA VAL A 100 28.74 -17.41 5.59
C VAL A 100 29.48 -17.10 6.89
N ARG A 101 30.34 -18.00 7.34
CA ARG A 101 31.18 -17.75 8.52
C ARG A 101 32.47 -17.07 8.09
N LYS A 102 32.98 -16.17 8.93
CA LYS A 102 34.30 -15.60 8.73
C LYS A 102 35.41 -16.60 9.08
N GLU A 103 35.17 -17.43 10.09
CA GLU A 103 36.06 -18.51 10.52
C GLU A 103 35.35 -19.88 10.46
N ALA A 104 36.09 -20.92 10.02
CA ALA A 104 35.61 -22.30 10.04
C ALA A 104 35.40 -22.79 11.48
N LYS A 105 34.49 -23.74 11.72
CA LYS A 105 34.37 -24.39 13.04
C LYS A 105 35.66 -25.16 13.35
N ASP A 106 36.17 -25.00 14.57
CA ASP A 106 37.30 -25.79 15.10
C ASP A 106 36.95 -27.28 15.28
N HIS A 107 35.66 -27.61 15.45
CA HIS A 107 35.16 -28.97 15.66
C HIS A 107 33.90 -29.27 14.80
N GLY A 108 33.74 -30.51 14.32
CA GLY A 108 32.60 -30.95 13.50
C GLY A 108 32.84 -30.86 11.98
N THR A 109 31.78 -30.61 11.19
CA THR A 109 31.79 -30.71 9.71
C THR A 109 32.62 -29.64 8.98
N LYS A 110 33.32 -28.73 9.69
CA LYS A 110 34.14 -27.62 9.15
C LYS A 110 33.44 -26.77 8.07
N LYS A 111 32.10 -26.74 8.07
CA LYS A 111 31.31 -25.99 7.07
C LYS A 111 31.49 -24.48 7.24
N MET A 112 31.73 -23.79 6.12
CA MET A 112 31.82 -22.33 6.04
C MET A 112 30.46 -21.66 5.84
N ILE A 113 29.40 -22.41 5.54
CA ILE A 113 28.07 -21.90 5.23
C ILE A 113 27.05 -22.66 6.08
N GLU A 114 26.25 -21.91 6.84
CA GLU A 114 25.07 -22.39 7.56
C GLU A 114 23.81 -22.06 6.75
N GLY A 115 22.75 -22.87 6.88
CA GLY A 115 21.50 -22.71 6.15
C GLY A 115 21.21 -23.85 5.17
N LEU A 116 20.02 -23.83 4.58
CA LEU A 116 19.55 -24.83 3.62
C LEU A 116 19.88 -24.38 2.20
N TYR A 117 20.62 -25.20 1.45
CA TYR A 117 20.94 -24.95 0.05
C TYR A 117 21.25 -26.24 -0.71
N GLN A 118 21.12 -26.15 -2.04
CA GLN A 118 21.49 -27.18 -3.00
C GLN A 118 22.43 -26.60 -4.06
N LYS A 119 23.28 -27.45 -4.63
CA LYS A 119 24.14 -27.06 -5.76
C LYS A 119 23.28 -26.53 -6.90
N GLY A 120 23.67 -25.38 -7.46
CA GLY A 120 22.94 -24.70 -8.53
C GLY A 120 21.90 -23.69 -8.04
N ASN A 121 21.60 -23.60 -6.73
CA ASN A 121 20.72 -22.54 -6.23
C ASN A 121 21.30 -21.15 -6.53
N ARG A 122 20.43 -20.25 -6.98
CA ARG A 122 20.73 -18.83 -7.18
C ARG A 122 20.53 -18.09 -5.88
N VAL A 123 21.61 -17.55 -5.32
CA VAL A 123 21.56 -16.80 -4.07
C VAL A 123 21.98 -15.36 -4.29
N VAL A 124 21.32 -14.44 -3.59
CA VAL A 124 21.65 -13.01 -3.61
C VAL A 124 22.33 -12.62 -2.31
N ILE A 125 23.32 -11.74 -2.39
CA ILE A 125 24.05 -11.25 -1.22
C ILE A 125 23.44 -9.93 -0.76
N ILE A 126 23.23 -9.79 0.55
CA ILE A 126 22.87 -8.55 1.22
C ILE A 126 24.10 -8.01 1.95
N GLU A 127 24.40 -6.73 1.72
CA GLU A 127 25.48 -6.00 2.37
C GLU A 127 24.95 -4.69 2.99
N ASP A 128 25.55 -4.20 4.07
CA ASP A 128 25.18 -2.88 4.60
C ASP A 128 25.89 -1.77 3.81
N VAL A 129 27.21 -1.82 3.68
CA VAL A 129 28.03 -0.82 3.00
C VAL A 129 29.01 -1.45 2.03
N VAL A 130 29.00 -1.01 0.77
CA VAL A 130 30.00 -1.38 -0.23
C VAL A 130 30.95 -0.21 -0.50
N THR A 131 32.24 -0.40 -0.21
CA THR A 131 33.33 0.53 -0.57
C THR A 131 34.05 0.06 -1.83
N THR A 132 35.01 -0.86 -1.68
CA THR A 132 35.78 -1.48 -2.76
C THR A 132 35.24 -2.84 -3.19
N GLY A 133 34.29 -3.41 -2.43
CA GLY A 133 33.69 -4.73 -2.69
C GLY A 133 34.48 -5.93 -2.13
N GLY A 134 35.57 -5.71 -1.38
CA GLY A 134 36.44 -6.79 -0.89
C GLY A 134 35.73 -7.89 -0.09
N SER A 135 34.95 -7.50 0.94
CA SER A 135 34.19 -8.45 1.77
C SER A 135 33.20 -9.29 0.95
N VAL A 136 32.54 -8.66 -0.01
CA VAL A 136 31.60 -9.31 -0.92
C VAL A 136 32.32 -10.35 -1.78
N LYS A 137 33.51 -10.03 -2.33
CA LYS A 137 34.30 -10.97 -3.14
C LYS A 137 34.68 -12.24 -2.36
N GLU A 138 35.05 -12.11 -1.09
CA GLU A 138 35.37 -13.26 -0.22
C GLU A 138 34.16 -14.19 -0.01
N VAL A 139 32.98 -13.59 0.22
CA VAL A 139 31.71 -14.31 0.34
C VAL A 139 31.35 -15.00 -0.97
N VAL A 140 31.45 -14.30 -2.11
CA VAL A 140 31.17 -14.87 -3.44
C VAL A 140 32.05 -16.08 -3.73
N LYS A 141 33.36 -15.98 -3.47
CA LYS A 141 34.30 -17.08 -3.65
C LYS A 141 33.89 -18.31 -2.82
N THR A 142 33.46 -18.09 -1.58
CA THR A 142 33.02 -19.16 -0.67
C THR A 142 31.74 -19.84 -1.18
N LEU A 143 30.75 -19.06 -1.61
CA LEU A 143 29.48 -19.56 -2.13
C LEU A 143 29.64 -20.30 -3.48
N ARG A 144 30.37 -19.70 -4.43
CA ARG A 144 30.67 -20.34 -5.72
C ARG A 144 31.49 -21.62 -5.54
N GLY A 145 32.35 -21.68 -4.52
CA GLY A 145 33.13 -22.88 -4.17
C GLY A 145 32.29 -24.10 -3.78
N VAL A 146 31.07 -23.90 -3.26
CA VAL A 146 30.12 -24.99 -2.98
C VAL A 146 29.10 -25.19 -4.12
N GLY A 147 29.28 -24.51 -5.24
CA GLY A 147 28.46 -24.63 -6.45
C GLY A 147 27.16 -23.83 -6.43
N LEU A 148 27.07 -22.77 -5.62
CA LEU A 148 25.98 -21.80 -5.69
C LEU A 148 26.22 -20.77 -6.80
N VAL A 149 25.15 -20.27 -7.39
CA VAL A 149 25.18 -19.20 -8.40
C VAL A 149 25.02 -17.86 -7.68
N VAL A 150 25.98 -16.97 -7.88
CA VAL A 150 26.05 -15.65 -7.23
C VAL A 150 26.36 -14.62 -8.30
N GLU A 151 25.35 -13.84 -8.68
CA GLU A 151 25.42 -12.84 -9.77
C GLU A 151 24.99 -11.44 -9.28
N ASP A 152 24.27 -11.35 -8.17
CA ASP A 152 23.70 -10.10 -7.67
C ASP A 152 24.01 -9.85 -6.19
N VAL A 153 24.36 -8.59 -5.89
CA VAL A 153 24.58 -8.06 -4.54
C VAL A 153 23.69 -6.86 -4.35
N PHE A 154 22.99 -6.80 -3.23
CA PHE A 154 22.14 -5.69 -2.83
C PHE A 154 22.71 -5.05 -1.56
N CYS A 155 23.00 -3.74 -1.60
CA CYS A 155 23.48 -3.03 -0.43
C CYS A 155 22.61 -1.84 -0.03
N LEU A 156 22.64 -1.48 1.25
CA LEU A 156 22.00 -0.24 1.71
C LEU A 156 22.75 0.99 1.19
N LEU A 157 24.08 0.98 1.29
CA LEU A 157 24.90 2.11 0.88
C LEU A 157 26.07 1.68 -0.01
N ASN A 158 26.09 2.19 -1.24
CA ASN A 158 27.30 2.23 -2.06
C ASN A 158 28.08 3.51 -1.75
N ARG A 159 29.31 3.37 -1.27
CA ARG A 159 30.19 4.49 -0.92
C ARG A 159 30.84 5.17 -2.13
N GLU A 160 30.64 4.61 -3.33
CA GLU A 160 31.15 5.13 -4.61
C GLU A 160 32.69 5.18 -4.70
N GLN A 161 33.36 4.27 -3.98
CA GLN A 161 34.82 4.14 -3.92
C GLN A 161 35.35 3.01 -4.82
N GLY A 162 34.72 2.82 -5.99
CA GLY A 162 35.11 1.85 -7.02
C GLY A 162 34.58 0.42 -6.86
N GLY A 163 33.74 0.16 -5.87
CA GLY A 163 33.08 -1.14 -5.63
C GLY A 163 32.33 -1.72 -6.84
N PRO A 164 31.42 -0.97 -7.50
CA PRO A 164 30.65 -1.47 -8.64
C PRO A 164 31.52 -2.10 -9.73
N LYS A 165 32.53 -1.37 -10.23
CA LYS A 165 33.44 -1.84 -11.30
C LYS A 165 34.21 -3.09 -10.90
N LYS A 166 34.73 -3.13 -9.67
CA LYS A 166 35.49 -4.28 -9.15
C LYS A 166 34.64 -5.54 -9.01
N LEU A 167 33.35 -5.39 -8.71
CA LEU A 167 32.41 -6.51 -8.62
C LEU A 167 31.96 -6.97 -10.01
N GLU A 168 31.75 -6.04 -10.94
CA GLU A 168 31.41 -6.34 -12.33
C GLU A 168 32.50 -7.18 -13.03
N GLU A 169 33.78 -6.90 -12.75
CA GLU A 169 34.93 -7.72 -13.20
C GLU A 169 34.85 -9.20 -12.76
N GLU A 170 34.08 -9.51 -11.71
CA GLU A 170 33.86 -10.87 -11.19
C GLU A 170 32.52 -11.46 -11.67
N GLY A 171 31.83 -10.78 -12.59
CA GLY A 171 30.48 -11.12 -13.06
C GLY A 171 29.43 -10.93 -11.98
N ILE A 172 29.53 -9.84 -11.19
CA ILE A 172 28.59 -9.52 -10.11
C ILE A 172 28.01 -8.12 -10.33
N THR A 173 26.70 -8.02 -10.38
CA THR A 173 25.98 -6.74 -10.44
C THR A 173 25.71 -6.22 -9.02
N LEU A 174 26.11 -4.98 -8.74
CA LEU A 174 25.82 -4.31 -7.49
C LEU A 174 24.59 -3.41 -7.63
N HIS A 175 23.58 -3.68 -6.82
CA HIS A 175 22.38 -2.87 -6.64
C HIS A 175 22.47 -2.16 -5.29
N SER A 176 22.24 -0.85 -5.23
CA SER A 176 22.34 -0.09 -3.99
C SER A 176 21.09 0.74 -3.72
N LEU A 177 20.61 0.74 -2.48
CA LEU A 177 19.47 1.58 -2.07
C LEU A 177 19.84 3.06 -2.05
N PHE A 178 21.03 3.35 -1.52
CA PHE A 178 21.61 4.69 -1.51
C PHE A 178 23.02 4.66 -2.07
N ASN A 179 23.42 5.78 -2.69
CA ASN A 179 24.80 6.11 -2.98
C ASN A 179 25.21 7.39 -2.21
N MET A 180 26.50 7.73 -2.20
CA MET A 180 26.97 8.93 -1.50
C MET A 180 26.39 10.21 -2.10
N GLU A 181 26.21 10.28 -3.41
CA GLU A 181 25.54 11.40 -4.05
C GLU A 181 24.15 11.65 -3.45
N THR A 182 23.32 10.61 -3.34
CA THR A 182 21.99 10.72 -2.72
C THR A 182 22.08 11.15 -1.26
N VAL A 183 22.94 10.51 -0.47
CA VAL A 183 23.07 10.83 0.97
C VAL A 183 23.47 12.29 1.15
N LEU A 184 24.46 12.77 0.41
CA LEU A 184 24.93 14.16 0.50
C LEU A 184 23.88 15.15 -0.01
N SER A 185 23.21 14.85 -1.13
CA SER A 185 22.08 15.66 -1.61
C SER A 185 20.98 15.78 -0.57
N PHE A 186 20.61 14.69 0.11
CA PHE A 186 19.61 14.72 1.18
C PHE A 186 20.07 15.58 2.35
N LEU A 187 21.26 15.32 2.89
CA LEU A 187 21.81 16.06 4.04
C LEU A 187 21.91 17.56 3.77
N LEU A 188 22.31 17.96 2.56
CA LEU A 188 22.36 19.36 2.13
C LEU A 188 20.95 19.96 1.95
N SER A 189 20.00 19.18 1.46
CA SER A 189 18.60 19.62 1.23
C SER A 189 17.85 19.92 2.53
N VAL A 190 18.24 19.24 3.61
CA VAL A 190 17.61 19.34 4.91
C VAL A 190 18.41 20.15 5.92
N ASP A 191 19.42 20.88 5.43
CA ASP A 191 20.31 21.74 6.21
C ASP A 191 21.05 21.00 7.35
N ALA A 192 21.28 19.69 7.20
CA ALA A 192 22.08 18.92 8.15
C ALA A 192 23.60 19.13 7.95
N ILE A 193 24.00 19.53 6.74
CA ILE A 193 25.36 19.96 6.41
C ILE A 193 25.30 21.21 5.53
N ASP A 194 26.35 22.01 5.55
CA ASP A 194 26.54 23.11 4.62
C ASP A 194 27.32 22.68 3.35
N LYS A 195 27.44 23.62 2.40
CA LYS A 195 28.14 23.40 1.14
C LYS A 195 29.63 23.12 1.34
N GLU A 196 30.27 23.77 2.30
CA GLU A 196 31.68 23.59 2.61
C GLU A 196 31.97 22.17 3.11
N THR A 197 31.17 21.70 4.08
CA THR A 197 31.23 20.33 4.61
C THR A 197 30.98 19.31 3.51
N SER A 198 29.99 19.55 2.64
CA SER A 198 29.71 18.67 1.50
C SER A 198 30.91 18.53 0.57
N LEU A 199 31.57 19.65 0.20
CA LEU A 199 32.77 19.64 -0.63
C LEU A 199 33.93 18.92 0.06
N GLY A 200 34.13 19.17 1.36
CA GLY A 200 35.15 18.47 2.16
C GLY A 200 34.93 16.95 2.18
N ILE A 201 33.68 16.49 2.23
CA ILE A 201 33.37 15.06 2.18
C ILE A 201 33.68 14.49 0.80
N ILE A 202 33.31 15.20 -0.27
CA ILE A 202 33.58 14.79 -1.65
C ILE A 202 35.08 14.57 -1.87
N GLU A 203 35.90 15.54 -1.45
CA GLU A 203 37.35 15.48 -1.58
C GLU A 203 37.95 14.35 -0.73
N ALA A 204 37.61 14.29 0.57
CA ALA A 204 38.15 13.30 1.50
C ALA A 204 37.89 11.85 1.07
N LEU A 205 36.77 11.61 0.37
CA LEU A 205 36.36 10.28 -0.06
C LEU A 205 36.71 9.98 -1.52
N ASN A 206 37.28 10.95 -2.23
CA ASN A 206 37.59 10.88 -3.66
C ASN A 206 36.37 10.43 -4.49
N LEU A 207 35.21 11.07 -4.26
CA LEU A 207 33.96 10.73 -4.94
C LEU A 207 34.01 11.13 -6.43
N PRO A 208 33.25 10.44 -7.31
CA PRO A 208 33.33 10.65 -8.76
C PRO A 208 32.69 11.96 -9.25
N PHE A 209 32.17 12.80 -8.36
CA PHE A 209 31.52 14.07 -8.64
C PHE A 209 32.13 15.19 -7.82
N LYS A 210 31.90 16.45 -8.22
CA LYS A 210 32.51 17.64 -7.58
C LYS A 210 31.55 18.44 -6.72
N GLU A 211 30.25 18.27 -6.92
CA GLU A 211 29.19 18.98 -6.19
C GLU A 211 27.93 18.12 -6.22
N VAL A 212 27.06 18.29 -5.23
CA VAL A 212 25.74 17.65 -5.17
C VAL A 212 24.63 18.67 -5.26
N LYS A 213 23.49 18.27 -5.83
CA LYS A 213 22.33 19.15 -5.95
C LYS A 213 21.58 19.22 -4.62
N ARG A 214 21.15 20.43 -4.28
CA ARG A 214 20.13 20.67 -3.26
C ARG A 214 18.74 20.51 -3.88
N PHE A 215 17.82 19.90 -3.15
CA PHE A 215 16.43 19.72 -3.54
C PHE A 215 15.51 20.36 -2.49
N GLU A 216 14.31 20.75 -2.91
CA GLU A 216 13.25 21.11 -1.99
C GLU A 216 12.54 19.83 -1.55
N ILE A 217 12.55 19.53 -0.25
CA ILE A 217 11.89 18.35 0.32
C ILE A 217 10.78 18.86 1.23
N SER A 218 9.54 18.80 0.75
CA SER A 218 8.38 19.22 1.54
C SER A 218 7.93 18.12 2.52
N PRO A 219 7.24 18.46 3.63
CA PRO A 219 6.68 17.47 4.55
C PRO A 219 5.71 16.48 3.88
N GLU A 220 4.97 16.93 2.87
CA GLU A 220 4.02 16.10 2.10
C GLU A 220 4.76 14.99 1.34
N MET A 221 5.98 15.24 0.89
CA MET A 221 6.81 14.23 0.23
C MET A 221 7.24 13.10 1.18
N GLU A 222 7.17 13.32 2.49
CA GLU A 222 7.53 12.33 3.51
C GLU A 222 6.29 11.72 4.20
N ASN A 223 5.10 12.25 3.94
CA ASN A 223 3.88 11.74 4.54
C ASN A 223 3.46 10.41 3.89
N LEU A 224 3.83 9.29 4.53
CA LEU A 224 3.48 7.95 4.04
C LEU A 224 1.96 7.74 3.90
N ALA A 225 1.14 8.42 4.69
CA ALA A 225 -0.32 8.30 4.60
C ALA A 225 -0.92 9.00 3.37
N SER A 226 -0.17 9.93 2.73
CA SER A 226 -0.61 10.60 1.50
C SER A 226 -0.16 9.91 0.21
N PHE A 227 0.70 8.89 0.28
CA PHE A 227 1.08 8.12 -0.90
C PHE A 227 0.15 6.90 -1.05
N PRO A 228 -0.54 6.75 -2.19
CA PRO A 228 -1.27 5.53 -2.49
C PRO A 228 -0.27 4.38 -2.74
N MET A 229 -0.73 3.13 -2.64
CA MET A 229 -0.14 2.02 -3.39
C MET A 229 -0.28 2.33 -4.90
N SER A 230 0.61 3.15 -5.46
CA SER A 230 0.61 3.53 -6.89
C SER A 230 1.50 2.59 -7.72
N ASN A 231 1.21 2.52 -9.04
CA ASN A 231 1.79 1.63 -10.07
C ASN A 231 1.15 0.24 -10.28
N LEU A 232 -0.11 0.03 -9.87
CA LEU A 232 -0.86 -1.19 -10.19
C LEU A 232 -1.64 -1.10 -11.50
N GLY A 233 -1.07 -0.42 -12.51
CA GLY A 233 -1.59 -0.37 -13.90
C GLY A 233 -3.12 -0.44 -13.98
N ARG A 234 -3.82 0.64 -13.58
CA ARG A 234 -5.29 0.68 -13.56
C ARG A 234 -5.79 0.42 -14.98
N LEU A 235 -6.17 -0.83 -15.24
CA LEU A 235 -6.70 -1.22 -16.53
C LEU A 235 -7.97 -0.41 -16.81
N PRO A 236 -8.28 -0.14 -18.09
CA PRO A 236 -9.58 0.39 -18.49
C PRO A 236 -10.73 -0.41 -17.87
N LEU A 237 -11.85 0.25 -17.56
CA LEU A 237 -12.98 -0.38 -16.85
C LEU A 237 -13.49 -1.63 -17.57
N GLU A 238 -13.47 -1.62 -18.90
CA GLU A 238 -13.86 -2.74 -19.76
C GLU A 238 -12.97 -3.96 -19.56
N GLU A 239 -11.66 -3.77 -19.39
CA GLU A 239 -10.71 -4.85 -19.14
C GLU A 239 -10.85 -5.36 -17.70
N ARG A 240 -11.03 -4.45 -16.73
CA ARG A 240 -11.32 -4.83 -15.34
C ARG A 240 -12.60 -5.65 -15.21
N ALA A 241 -13.62 -5.32 -16.01
CA ALA A 241 -14.88 -6.05 -16.03
C ALA A 241 -14.73 -7.50 -16.48
N LYS A 242 -13.76 -7.79 -17.38
CA LYS A 242 -13.46 -9.17 -17.83
C LYS A 242 -12.79 -10.00 -16.74
N GLU A 243 -11.98 -9.38 -15.91
CA GLU A 243 -11.27 -10.01 -14.78
C GLU A 243 -12.15 -10.22 -13.55
N ALA A 244 -13.37 -9.68 -13.54
CA ALA A 244 -14.26 -9.76 -12.39
C ALA A 244 -14.70 -11.19 -12.08
N MET A 245 -14.34 -11.67 -10.89
CA MET A 245 -14.80 -12.97 -10.39
C MET A 245 -16.23 -12.87 -9.83
N CYS A 246 -16.50 -11.89 -8.97
CA CYS A 246 -17.82 -11.65 -8.40
C CYS A 246 -18.82 -11.11 -9.44
N SER A 247 -20.03 -11.68 -9.48
CA SER A 247 -21.12 -11.25 -10.36
C SER A 247 -21.56 -9.81 -10.08
N MET A 248 -21.50 -9.36 -8.82
CA MET A 248 -21.80 -7.99 -8.45
C MET A 248 -20.81 -6.99 -9.08
N ASN A 249 -19.51 -7.31 -9.12
CA ASN A 249 -18.54 -6.41 -9.76
C ASN A 249 -18.77 -6.29 -11.27
N LYS A 250 -19.13 -7.39 -11.95
CA LYS A 250 -19.54 -7.33 -13.37
C LYS A 250 -20.71 -6.38 -13.57
N ARG A 251 -21.72 -6.46 -12.70
CA ARG A 251 -22.89 -5.55 -12.72
C ARG A 251 -22.45 -4.10 -12.47
N ILE A 252 -21.64 -3.84 -11.46
CA ILE A 252 -21.19 -2.47 -11.13
C ILE A 252 -20.37 -1.87 -12.27
N PHE A 253 -19.40 -2.60 -12.84
CA PHE A 253 -18.65 -2.11 -14.01
C PHE A 253 -19.59 -1.79 -15.19
N SER A 254 -20.56 -2.66 -15.46
CA SER A 254 -21.56 -2.41 -16.51
C SER A 254 -22.40 -1.15 -16.22
N LEU A 255 -22.81 -0.93 -14.97
CA LEU A 255 -23.54 0.27 -14.58
C LEU A 255 -22.68 1.53 -14.73
N MET A 256 -21.42 1.45 -14.32
CA MET A 256 -20.48 2.57 -14.42
C MET A 256 -20.34 3.04 -15.87
N LEU A 257 -20.10 2.09 -16.79
CA LEU A 257 -19.98 2.34 -18.22
C LEU A 257 -21.30 2.82 -18.84
N LYS A 258 -22.43 2.16 -18.52
CA LYS A 258 -23.75 2.51 -19.06
C LYS A 258 -24.18 3.93 -18.67
N LYS A 259 -23.87 4.34 -17.43
CA LYS A 259 -24.36 5.60 -16.85
C LYS A 259 -23.32 6.71 -16.86
N ASN A 260 -22.10 6.44 -17.32
CA ASN A 260 -20.95 7.33 -17.19
C ASN A 260 -20.84 7.88 -15.76
N SER A 261 -20.90 6.97 -14.78
CA SER A 261 -20.98 7.33 -13.38
C SER A 261 -20.16 6.39 -12.52
N ASN A 262 -19.52 6.94 -11.51
CA ASN A 262 -18.88 6.22 -10.42
C ASN A 262 -19.31 6.81 -9.07
N LEU A 263 -20.57 7.25 -9.00
CA LEU A 263 -21.15 7.90 -7.85
C LEU A 263 -22.04 6.93 -7.07
N CYS A 264 -21.79 6.84 -5.76
CA CYS A 264 -22.70 6.24 -4.79
C CYS A 264 -23.32 7.37 -3.94
N LEU A 265 -24.65 7.49 -3.93
CA LEU A 265 -25.34 8.45 -3.08
C LEU A 265 -25.61 7.86 -1.70
N ALA A 266 -25.14 8.53 -0.65
CA ALA A 266 -25.47 8.22 0.74
C ALA A 266 -26.71 9.00 1.19
N VAL A 267 -27.82 8.31 1.39
CA VAL A 267 -29.08 8.89 1.85
C VAL A 267 -29.27 8.61 3.33
N ASP A 268 -28.71 9.48 4.16
CA ASP A 268 -28.78 9.37 5.63
C ASP A 268 -29.99 10.15 6.18
N TYR A 269 -31.17 9.93 5.59
CA TYR A 269 -32.45 10.42 6.12
C TYR A 269 -33.09 9.37 7.03
N THR A 270 -34.01 9.80 7.90
CA THR A 270 -34.68 8.93 8.88
C THR A 270 -36.11 8.56 8.49
N GLU A 271 -36.68 9.16 7.44
CA GLU A 271 -38.07 8.96 7.00
C GLU A 271 -38.10 8.26 5.64
N ALA A 272 -38.84 7.15 5.56
CA ALA A 272 -38.90 6.26 4.39
C ALA A 272 -39.30 7.00 3.10
N GLU A 273 -40.36 7.82 3.13
CA GLU A 273 -40.83 8.54 1.93
C GLU A 273 -39.80 9.52 1.38
N LYS A 274 -39.11 10.27 2.25
CA LYS A 274 -38.07 11.22 1.84
C LYS A 274 -36.89 10.51 1.17
N ILE A 275 -36.55 9.31 1.64
CA ILE A 275 -35.53 8.47 1.02
C ILE A 275 -36.00 8.07 -0.39
N LEU A 276 -37.19 7.50 -0.52
CA LEU A 276 -37.72 7.04 -1.80
C LEU A 276 -37.85 8.17 -2.83
N GLU A 277 -38.32 9.35 -2.44
CA GLU A 277 -38.43 10.53 -3.30
C GLU A 277 -37.07 11.01 -3.83
N LEU A 278 -36.04 11.04 -2.97
CA LEU A 278 -34.70 11.43 -3.40
C LEU A 278 -34.08 10.35 -4.28
N VAL A 279 -34.24 9.08 -3.93
CA VAL A 279 -33.68 7.94 -4.66
C VAL A 279 -34.26 7.85 -6.07
N ASP A 280 -35.56 8.04 -6.24
CA ASP A 280 -36.21 8.04 -7.56
C ASP A 280 -35.60 9.12 -8.49
N LYS A 281 -35.36 10.32 -7.95
CA LYS A 281 -34.72 11.41 -8.70
C LYS A 281 -33.23 11.18 -8.93
N ALA A 282 -32.55 10.55 -7.98
CA ALA A 282 -31.10 10.31 -8.03
C ALA A 282 -30.72 9.11 -8.91
N GLY A 283 -31.65 8.16 -9.09
CA GLY A 283 -31.47 6.90 -9.81
C GLY A 283 -30.65 7.04 -11.10
N PRO A 284 -30.98 7.94 -12.03
CA PRO A 284 -30.25 8.09 -13.29
C PRO A 284 -28.77 8.49 -13.16
N PHE A 285 -28.35 9.07 -12.03
CA PHE A 285 -27.01 9.64 -11.84
C PHE A 285 -26.03 8.72 -11.11
N VAL A 286 -26.53 7.71 -10.40
CA VAL A 286 -25.75 6.93 -9.43
C VAL A 286 -25.61 5.48 -9.86
N VAL A 287 -24.48 4.85 -9.52
CA VAL A 287 -24.33 3.38 -9.66
C VAL A 287 -24.84 2.65 -8.43
N ALA A 288 -24.91 3.33 -7.29
CA ALA A 288 -25.38 2.77 -6.03
C ALA A 288 -26.06 3.81 -5.16
N VAL A 289 -26.97 3.34 -4.31
CA VAL A 289 -27.60 4.10 -3.23
C VAL A 289 -27.26 3.42 -1.92
N LYS A 290 -26.60 4.16 -1.03
CA LYS A 290 -26.27 3.74 0.33
C LYS A 290 -27.33 4.23 1.31
N VAL A 291 -27.82 3.33 2.16
CA VAL A 291 -28.75 3.65 3.27
C VAL A 291 -28.21 3.11 4.61
N HIS A 292 -28.82 3.57 5.69
CA HIS A 292 -28.71 3.01 7.03
C HIS A 292 -30.11 2.60 7.48
N ALA A 293 -30.51 1.36 7.18
CA ALA A 293 -31.88 0.90 7.43
C ALA A 293 -32.28 0.99 8.91
N ASP A 294 -31.32 0.84 9.82
CA ASP A 294 -31.50 0.98 11.26
C ASP A 294 -31.73 2.41 11.74
N ALA A 295 -31.45 3.42 10.90
CA ALA A 295 -31.74 4.82 11.19
C ALA A 295 -33.15 5.27 10.71
N ILE A 296 -33.87 4.43 9.97
CA ILE A 296 -35.19 4.75 9.40
C ILE A 296 -36.28 4.45 10.44
N VAL A 297 -36.95 5.48 10.94
CA VAL A 297 -37.89 5.36 12.07
C VAL A 297 -39.18 4.63 11.69
N ASP A 298 -39.56 4.68 10.43
CA ASP A 298 -40.74 4.06 9.83
C ASP A 298 -40.36 2.92 8.86
N PHE A 299 -39.22 2.25 9.12
CA PHE A 299 -38.74 1.13 8.32
C PHE A 299 -39.80 0.02 8.20
N SER A 300 -40.08 -0.41 6.97
CA SER A 300 -41.12 -1.40 6.68
C SER A 300 -40.79 -2.28 5.47
N LYS A 301 -41.52 -3.38 5.33
CA LYS A 301 -41.44 -4.22 4.11
C LYS A 301 -41.87 -3.46 2.86
N GLU A 302 -42.81 -2.52 3.00
CA GLU A 302 -43.25 -1.69 1.89
C GLU A 302 -42.14 -0.77 1.40
N PHE A 303 -41.41 -0.14 2.34
CA PHE A 303 -40.23 0.66 2.01
C PHE A 303 -39.20 -0.14 1.21
N THR A 304 -38.79 -1.32 1.69
CA THR A 304 -37.78 -2.13 0.98
C THR A 304 -38.29 -2.63 -0.37
N THR A 305 -39.57 -2.98 -0.48
CA THR A 305 -40.19 -3.38 -1.76
C THR A 305 -40.16 -2.25 -2.78
N ARG A 306 -40.48 -1.02 -2.36
CA ARG A 306 -40.44 0.18 -3.22
C ARG A 306 -39.01 0.55 -3.59
N LEU A 307 -38.06 0.46 -2.64
CA LEU A 307 -36.65 0.71 -2.90
C LEU A 307 -36.07 -0.29 -3.93
N VAL A 308 -36.40 -1.58 -3.80
CA VAL A 308 -36.01 -2.62 -4.77
C VAL A 308 -36.59 -2.33 -6.15
N ARG A 309 -37.86 -1.89 -6.22
CA ARG A 309 -38.47 -1.49 -7.49
C ARG A 309 -37.70 -0.33 -8.13
N LEU A 310 -37.41 0.74 -7.39
CA LEU A 310 -36.61 1.87 -7.89
C LEU A 310 -35.22 1.43 -8.36
N ALA A 311 -34.56 0.52 -7.63
CA ALA A 311 -33.25 0.00 -8.00
C ALA A 311 -33.26 -0.77 -9.31
N ASN A 312 -34.34 -1.50 -9.60
CA ASN A 312 -34.52 -2.21 -10.85
C ASN A 312 -34.94 -1.25 -11.98
N ASP A 313 -35.83 -0.29 -11.71
CA ASP A 313 -36.34 0.66 -12.71
C ASP A 313 -35.24 1.63 -13.18
N HIS A 314 -34.35 2.07 -12.28
CA HIS A 314 -33.27 3.03 -12.56
C HIS A 314 -31.88 2.39 -12.70
N ASP A 315 -31.77 1.06 -12.62
CA ASP A 315 -30.53 0.31 -12.66
C ASP A 315 -29.46 0.87 -11.69
N PHE A 316 -29.64 0.64 -10.39
CA PHE A 316 -28.60 0.91 -9.38
C PHE A 316 -28.50 -0.21 -8.34
N VAL A 317 -27.38 -0.24 -7.62
CA VAL A 317 -27.10 -1.18 -6.52
C VAL A 317 -27.62 -0.60 -5.20
N ILE A 318 -28.36 -1.39 -4.43
CA ILE A 318 -28.74 -1.05 -3.05
C ILE A 318 -27.63 -1.47 -2.10
N PHE A 319 -27.02 -0.50 -1.44
CA PHE A 319 -25.95 -0.70 -0.48
C PHE A 319 -26.45 -0.40 0.94
N GLU A 320 -26.54 -1.41 1.79
CA GLU A 320 -26.84 -1.23 3.21
C GLU A 320 -25.52 -1.12 4.00
N ASP A 321 -25.24 0.07 4.54
CA ASP A 321 -23.99 0.35 5.24
C ASP A 321 -24.04 -0.06 6.72
N ARG A 322 -24.33 -1.34 6.93
CA ARG A 322 -24.59 -1.93 8.24
C ARG A 322 -23.35 -2.09 9.12
N LYS A 323 -22.16 -2.18 8.51
CA LYS A 323 -20.87 -2.43 9.16
C LYS A 323 -20.91 -3.64 10.11
N PHE A 324 -21.24 -4.81 9.56
CA PHE A 324 -21.20 -6.07 10.32
C PHE A 324 -19.82 -6.27 10.96
N GLY A 325 -19.79 -6.74 12.21
CA GLY A 325 -18.56 -6.83 13.00
C GLY A 325 -18.70 -7.79 14.18
N ASP A 326 -19.42 -8.89 13.97
CA ASP A 326 -19.70 -9.92 14.97
C ASP A 326 -19.23 -11.30 14.46
N THR A 327 -19.35 -12.32 15.30
CA THR A 327 -19.14 -13.71 14.92
C THR A 327 -20.07 -14.14 13.77
N GLY A 328 -19.63 -15.14 13.00
CA GLY A 328 -20.34 -15.59 11.80
C GLY A 328 -21.82 -15.92 12.05
N ASN A 329 -22.14 -16.70 13.09
CA ASN A 329 -23.52 -17.06 13.38
C ASN A 329 -24.39 -15.84 13.72
N THR A 330 -23.86 -14.87 14.47
CA THR A 330 -24.59 -13.64 14.78
C THR A 330 -24.83 -12.80 13.53
N ASN A 331 -23.83 -12.67 12.65
CA ASN A 331 -24.02 -11.98 11.36
C ASN A 331 -25.11 -12.64 10.51
N LEU A 332 -25.17 -13.98 10.48
CA LEU A 332 -26.24 -14.70 9.78
C LEU A 332 -27.62 -14.35 10.32
N LEU A 333 -27.77 -14.30 11.65
CA LEU A 333 -29.02 -13.89 12.30
C LEU A 333 -29.36 -12.44 12.00
N GLN A 334 -28.37 -11.53 12.00
CA GLN A 334 -28.58 -10.11 11.71
C GLN A 334 -28.98 -9.88 10.24
N LEU A 335 -28.41 -10.62 9.29
CA LEU A 335 -28.77 -10.59 7.87
C LEU A 335 -30.24 -10.98 7.62
N LYS A 336 -30.74 -11.95 8.40
CA LYS A 336 -32.11 -12.50 8.29
C LYS A 336 -33.09 -11.95 9.34
N GLY A 337 -32.60 -11.06 10.20
CA GLY A 337 -33.31 -10.60 11.39
C GLY A 337 -34.38 -9.55 11.09
N ALA A 338 -34.64 -8.65 12.03
CA ALA A 338 -35.73 -7.67 11.94
C ALA A 338 -35.71 -6.83 10.64
N LEU A 339 -34.52 -6.44 10.19
CA LEU A 339 -34.34 -5.63 8.98
C LEU A 339 -34.33 -6.46 7.69
N ARG A 340 -34.20 -7.80 7.79
CA ARG A 340 -34.11 -8.74 6.65
C ARG A 340 -33.18 -8.25 5.54
N VAL A 341 -32.01 -7.74 5.92
CA VAL A 341 -31.06 -7.07 5.02
C VAL A 341 -30.76 -7.91 3.78
N ALA A 342 -30.61 -9.21 3.93
CA ALA A 342 -30.30 -10.11 2.82
C ALA A 342 -31.41 -10.17 1.73
N GLU A 343 -32.65 -9.85 2.07
CA GLU A 343 -33.79 -9.93 1.13
C GLU A 343 -33.86 -8.73 0.16
N TRP A 344 -33.23 -7.60 0.48
CA TRP A 344 -33.41 -6.35 -0.28
C TRP A 344 -32.13 -5.56 -0.57
N ALA A 345 -31.06 -5.74 0.19
CA ALA A 345 -29.77 -5.12 -0.12
C ALA A 345 -29.04 -5.95 -1.18
N ASP A 346 -28.41 -5.29 -2.14
CA ASP A 346 -27.50 -5.93 -3.10
C ASP A 346 -26.11 -6.13 -2.48
N VAL A 347 -25.65 -5.15 -1.68
CA VAL A 347 -24.33 -5.15 -1.04
C VAL A 347 -24.40 -4.66 0.41
N VAL A 348 -23.55 -5.19 1.28
CA VAL A 348 -23.39 -4.74 2.68
C VAL A 348 -21.93 -4.46 3.05
N THR A 349 -21.69 -3.66 4.10
CA THR A 349 -20.35 -3.46 4.68
C THR A 349 -20.03 -4.40 5.81
N VAL A 350 -18.77 -4.83 5.87
CA VAL A 350 -18.27 -5.80 6.85
C VAL A 350 -16.88 -5.37 7.35
N HIS A 351 -16.71 -5.30 8.67
CA HIS A 351 -15.39 -5.14 9.29
C HIS A 351 -14.61 -6.45 9.25
N ILE A 352 -13.29 -6.35 9.02
CA ILE A 352 -12.42 -7.53 8.99
C ILE A 352 -12.01 -8.04 10.39
N VAL A 353 -12.34 -7.29 11.45
CA VAL A 353 -11.97 -7.61 12.85
C VAL A 353 -12.50 -8.98 13.29
N GLN A 354 -13.57 -9.47 12.66
CA GLN A 354 -14.19 -10.76 12.93
C GLN A 354 -13.47 -11.97 12.28
N GLY A 355 -12.42 -11.74 11.47
CA GLY A 355 -11.62 -12.79 10.84
C GLY A 355 -12.21 -13.38 9.56
N CYS A 356 -11.38 -14.13 8.83
CA CYS A 356 -11.67 -14.64 7.49
C CYS A 356 -12.85 -15.63 7.48
N ASP A 357 -12.97 -16.48 8.50
CA ASP A 357 -14.01 -17.53 8.52
C ASP A 357 -15.43 -16.95 8.51
N SER A 358 -15.64 -15.82 9.19
CA SER A 358 -16.95 -15.14 9.19
C SER A 358 -17.31 -14.59 7.80
N ILE A 359 -16.34 -14.00 7.09
CA ILE A 359 -16.53 -13.43 5.74
C ILE A 359 -16.62 -14.52 4.68
N GLY A 360 -15.67 -15.46 4.68
CA GLY A 360 -15.55 -16.51 3.68
C GLY A 360 -16.66 -17.56 3.78
N SER A 361 -17.12 -17.95 4.97
CA SER A 361 -18.15 -19.01 5.06
C SER A 361 -19.57 -18.45 5.10
N VAL A 362 -19.84 -17.47 5.97
CA VAL A 362 -21.23 -17.07 6.27
C VAL A 362 -21.81 -16.15 5.21
N PHE A 363 -21.11 -15.07 4.85
CA PHE A 363 -21.62 -14.16 3.83
C PHE A 363 -21.70 -14.86 2.47
N ARG A 364 -20.71 -15.69 2.14
CA ARG A 364 -20.73 -16.52 0.93
C ARG A 364 -21.95 -17.43 0.87
N GLN A 365 -22.32 -18.08 1.97
CA GLN A 365 -23.53 -18.92 2.01
C GLN A 365 -24.79 -18.13 1.64
N VAL A 366 -24.95 -16.91 2.17
CA VAL A 366 -26.14 -16.07 1.89
C VAL A 366 -26.10 -15.51 0.47
N ILE A 367 -24.92 -15.10 -0.01
CA ILE A 367 -24.73 -14.55 -1.37
C ILE A 367 -25.00 -15.57 -2.47
N LEU A 368 -24.67 -16.84 -2.23
CA LEU A 368 -24.89 -17.91 -3.20
C LEU A 368 -26.30 -18.51 -3.13
N ASP A 369 -27.12 -18.11 -2.15
CA ASP A 369 -28.49 -18.58 -2.00
C ASP A 369 -29.45 -17.70 -2.82
N PRO A 370 -30.08 -18.26 -3.89
CA PRO A 370 -30.94 -17.49 -4.79
C PRO A 370 -32.23 -16.98 -4.13
N ALA A 371 -32.54 -17.39 -2.89
CA ALA A 371 -33.65 -16.82 -2.12
C ALA A 371 -33.39 -15.38 -1.67
N TYR A 372 -32.13 -14.92 -1.69
CA TYR A 372 -31.73 -13.60 -1.23
C TYR A 372 -31.28 -12.71 -2.40
N ARG A 373 -31.41 -11.39 -2.21
CA ARG A 373 -30.93 -10.38 -3.16
C ARG A 373 -29.45 -10.06 -2.95
N LEU A 374 -28.96 -10.25 -1.73
CA LEU A 374 -27.57 -9.98 -1.36
C LEU A 374 -26.62 -10.73 -2.28
N SER A 375 -25.70 -9.99 -2.90
CA SER A 375 -24.82 -10.53 -3.94
C SER A 375 -23.36 -10.06 -3.82
N GLY A 376 -23.04 -9.28 -2.78
CA GLY A 376 -21.65 -8.94 -2.48
C GLY A 376 -21.45 -8.33 -1.10
N VAL A 377 -20.19 -8.30 -0.64
CA VAL A 377 -19.78 -7.55 0.55
C VAL A 377 -18.63 -6.59 0.27
N LEU A 378 -18.64 -5.43 0.94
CA LEU A 378 -17.54 -4.48 0.98
C LEU A 378 -16.79 -4.60 2.30
N LEU A 379 -15.50 -4.88 2.24
CA LEU A 379 -14.65 -4.94 3.43
C LEU A 379 -14.21 -3.54 3.84
N ILE A 380 -14.30 -3.23 5.13
CA ILE A 380 -13.82 -1.95 5.65
C ILE A 380 -12.31 -2.05 5.86
N ALA A 381 -11.54 -1.51 4.92
CA ALA A 381 -10.08 -1.48 4.98
C ALA A 381 -9.57 -0.20 5.65
N GLN A 382 -10.18 0.95 5.35
CA GLN A 382 -9.81 2.23 5.94
C GLN A 382 -11.06 3.09 6.19
N LEU A 383 -11.14 3.71 7.37
CA LEU A 383 -12.17 4.70 7.70
C LEU A 383 -11.63 6.13 7.58
N SER A 384 -12.53 7.07 7.29
CA SER A 384 -12.22 8.51 7.22
C SER A 384 -12.15 9.21 8.59
N THR A 385 -12.42 8.49 9.68
CA THR A 385 -12.51 9.06 11.03
C THR A 385 -11.12 9.18 11.66
N LYS A 386 -10.82 10.35 12.24
CA LYS A 386 -9.57 10.60 12.97
C LYS A 386 -9.42 9.61 14.12
N GLY A 387 -8.24 8.97 14.23
CA GLY A 387 -7.94 8.00 15.30
C GLY A 387 -8.52 6.60 15.07
N SER A 388 -9.03 6.31 13.87
CA SER A 388 -9.52 4.97 13.54
C SER A 388 -8.44 3.90 13.72
N LEU A 389 -8.81 2.77 14.32
CA LEU A 389 -7.94 1.60 14.43
C LEU A 389 -7.63 0.94 13.09
N THR A 390 -8.39 1.26 12.03
CA THR A 390 -8.06 0.83 10.67
C THR A 390 -6.74 1.44 10.16
N ALA A 391 -6.21 2.46 10.83
CA ALA A 391 -4.91 3.07 10.55
C ALA A 391 -3.74 2.41 11.29
N LEU A 392 -4.00 1.40 12.15
CA LEU A 392 -2.93 0.64 12.77
C LEU A 392 -2.14 -0.14 11.70
N PRO A 393 -0.81 -0.24 11.84
CA PRO A 393 0.02 -1.02 10.93
C PRO A 393 -0.49 -2.45 10.78
N GLY A 394 -0.60 -2.94 9.54
CA GLY A 394 -1.04 -4.30 9.23
C GLY A 394 -2.56 -4.48 9.05
N TYR A 395 -3.40 -3.54 9.50
CA TYR A 395 -4.86 -3.70 9.37
C TYR A 395 -5.31 -3.60 7.91
N THR A 396 -4.80 -2.62 7.17
CA THR A 396 -5.16 -2.41 5.76
C THR A 396 -4.68 -3.58 4.91
N GLU A 397 -3.46 -4.06 5.17
CA GLU A 397 -2.87 -5.21 4.48
C GLU A 397 -3.68 -6.48 4.74
N ALA A 398 -4.06 -6.74 5.99
CA ALA A 398 -4.94 -7.87 6.32
C ALA A 398 -6.32 -7.77 5.65
N ALA A 399 -6.85 -6.55 5.50
CA ALA A 399 -8.12 -6.34 4.80
C ALA A 399 -7.97 -6.65 3.30
N ALA A 400 -6.91 -6.17 2.67
CA ALA A 400 -6.60 -6.44 1.28
C ALA A 400 -6.44 -7.95 1.03
N GLU A 401 -5.56 -8.62 1.80
CA GLU A 401 -5.32 -10.08 1.70
C GLU A 401 -6.63 -10.88 1.85
N MET A 402 -7.49 -10.49 2.80
CA MET A 402 -8.77 -11.16 3.02
C MET A 402 -9.75 -10.95 1.86
N GLY A 403 -9.81 -9.74 1.29
CA GLY A 403 -10.63 -9.46 0.12
C GLY A 403 -10.16 -10.25 -1.10
N GLU A 404 -8.85 -10.31 -1.31
CA GLU A 404 -8.20 -11.00 -2.43
C GLU A 404 -8.43 -12.52 -2.38
N ALA A 405 -8.42 -13.10 -1.17
CA ALA A 405 -8.73 -14.51 -0.97
C ALA A 405 -10.22 -14.86 -1.21
N ASN A 406 -11.12 -13.87 -1.30
CA ASN A 406 -12.58 -14.07 -1.37
C ASN A 406 -13.24 -13.24 -2.50
N ARG A 407 -12.53 -13.04 -3.63
CA ARG A 407 -12.96 -12.23 -4.79
C ARG A 407 -14.25 -12.69 -5.47
N ASP A 408 -14.74 -13.89 -5.18
CA ASP A 408 -16.02 -14.41 -5.65
C ASP A 408 -17.23 -13.74 -4.97
N VAL A 409 -17.05 -13.24 -3.74
CA VAL A 409 -18.13 -12.63 -2.93
C VAL A 409 -17.80 -11.26 -2.37
N VAL A 410 -16.51 -10.93 -2.22
CA VAL A 410 -16.07 -9.59 -1.83
C VAL A 410 -16.03 -8.71 -3.08
N CYS A 411 -16.91 -7.71 -3.14
CA CYS A 411 -17.02 -6.80 -4.27
C CYS A 411 -16.03 -5.62 -4.19
N GLY A 412 -15.34 -5.45 -3.05
CA GLY A 412 -14.34 -4.39 -2.90
C GLY A 412 -14.15 -3.92 -1.47
N PHE A 413 -13.68 -2.68 -1.34
CA PHE A 413 -13.27 -2.10 -0.07
C PHE A 413 -13.94 -0.75 0.18
N ILE A 414 -14.34 -0.50 1.43
CA ILE A 414 -14.46 0.86 1.95
C ILE A 414 -13.06 1.30 2.37
N CYS A 415 -12.52 2.32 1.71
CA CYS A 415 -11.14 2.74 1.90
C CYS A 415 -10.94 4.24 1.69
N GLN A 416 -9.74 4.73 2.00
CA GLN A 416 -9.33 6.10 1.73
C GLN A 416 -8.36 6.18 0.56
N ALA A 417 -7.53 5.17 0.33
CA ALA A 417 -6.76 5.00 -0.89
C ALA A 417 -6.91 3.57 -1.42
N ARG A 418 -6.48 3.35 -2.67
CA ARG A 418 -6.41 1.99 -3.25
C ARG A 418 -5.60 1.07 -2.32
N VAL A 419 -6.20 -0.06 -1.95
CA VAL A 419 -5.59 -1.03 -1.00
C VAL A 419 -5.23 -2.35 -1.66
N SER A 420 -5.81 -2.68 -2.82
CA SER A 420 -5.53 -3.93 -3.54
C SER A 420 -5.02 -3.70 -4.97
N PRO A 421 -4.04 -4.50 -5.43
CA PRO A 421 -3.59 -4.58 -6.83
C PRO A 421 -4.57 -5.21 -7.79
N HIS A 422 -5.55 -5.99 -7.31
CA HIS A 422 -6.39 -6.75 -8.22
C HIS A 422 -7.33 -5.84 -9.03
N PRO A 423 -7.34 -5.98 -10.38
CA PRO A 423 -8.05 -5.04 -11.24
C PRO A 423 -9.56 -5.09 -11.04
N ASP A 424 -10.14 -6.24 -10.69
CA ASP A 424 -11.57 -6.35 -10.47
C ASP A 424 -12.06 -5.86 -9.11
N MET A 425 -11.17 -5.62 -8.15
CA MET A 425 -11.54 -5.15 -6.81
C MET A 425 -11.82 -3.64 -6.84
N LEU A 426 -13.05 -3.28 -6.44
CA LEU A 426 -13.51 -1.90 -6.44
C LEU A 426 -13.17 -1.19 -5.12
N HIS A 427 -12.77 0.08 -5.22
CA HIS A 427 -12.41 0.92 -4.08
C HIS A 427 -13.44 2.03 -3.89
N TRP A 428 -14.22 1.93 -2.82
CA TRP A 428 -15.33 2.81 -2.50
C TRP A 428 -14.90 3.79 -1.41
N THR A 429 -14.90 5.07 -1.73
CA THR A 429 -14.35 6.11 -0.85
C THR A 429 -15.45 7.02 -0.31
N PRO A 430 -15.77 6.97 1.00
CA PRO A 430 -16.53 8.02 1.66
C PRO A 430 -15.64 9.24 1.93
N GLY A 431 -16.25 10.30 2.48
CA GLY A 431 -15.50 11.51 2.84
C GLY A 431 -15.12 12.37 1.64
N VAL A 432 -15.95 12.42 0.61
CA VAL A 432 -15.74 13.29 -0.56
C VAL A 432 -16.71 14.47 -0.49
N ASN A 433 -16.18 15.69 -0.66
CA ASN A 433 -16.97 16.91 -0.78
C ASN A 433 -16.23 17.90 -1.69
N LEU A 434 -16.96 18.56 -2.59
CA LEU A 434 -16.40 19.54 -3.53
C LEU A 434 -16.14 20.91 -2.90
N ASP A 435 -16.94 21.29 -1.90
CA ASP A 435 -17.04 22.67 -1.43
C ASP A 435 -16.63 22.82 0.06
N SER A 436 -16.30 21.73 0.76
CA SER A 436 -15.99 21.76 2.20
C SER A 436 -14.97 20.70 2.61
N THR A 437 -14.22 20.96 3.70
CA THR A 437 -13.11 20.09 4.14
C THR A 437 -13.35 19.37 5.48
N SER A 438 -14.33 19.78 6.31
CA SER A 438 -14.66 19.14 7.60
C SER A 438 -16.08 19.43 8.06
N ASP A 439 -16.70 18.51 8.81
CA ASP A 439 -18.02 18.70 9.42
C ASP A 439 -18.01 19.12 10.90
N ASN A 440 -16.82 19.30 11.49
CA ASN A 440 -16.60 19.61 12.91
C ASN A 440 -17.17 18.57 13.90
N LYS A 441 -17.49 17.35 13.43
CA LYS A 441 -17.94 16.20 14.23
C LYS A 441 -17.09 14.94 13.96
N GLY A 442 -15.88 15.12 13.45
CA GLY A 442 -14.90 14.06 13.23
C GLY A 442 -14.84 13.51 11.80
N GLN A 443 -15.71 13.94 10.89
CA GLN A 443 -15.61 13.63 9.47
C GLN A 443 -14.69 14.64 8.78
N GLN A 444 -13.71 14.13 8.03
CA GLN A 444 -12.88 14.92 7.12
C GLN A 444 -13.31 14.68 5.68
N TRP A 445 -13.25 15.73 4.87
CA TRP A 445 -13.58 15.67 3.44
C TRP A 445 -12.38 16.04 2.57
N ARG A 446 -12.36 15.44 1.39
CA ARG A 446 -11.40 15.74 0.32
C ARG A 446 -12.11 15.90 -1.03
N GLY A 447 -11.44 16.58 -1.95
CA GLY A 447 -11.91 16.73 -3.33
C GLY A 447 -11.82 15.44 -4.14
N VAL A 448 -12.50 15.43 -5.28
CA VAL A 448 -12.51 14.31 -6.24
C VAL A 448 -11.13 14.06 -6.83
N ASP A 449 -10.34 15.10 -7.11
CA ASP A 449 -8.98 14.99 -7.66
C ASP A 449 -8.05 14.19 -6.73
N GLU A 450 -8.19 14.39 -5.43
CA GLU A 450 -7.46 13.63 -4.43
C GLU A 450 -8.00 12.20 -4.36
N ALA A 451 -9.31 12.03 -4.21
CA ALA A 451 -9.94 10.73 -3.96
C ALA A 451 -9.81 9.75 -5.14
N ILE A 452 -10.02 10.22 -6.37
CA ILE A 452 -9.96 9.39 -7.58
C ILE A 452 -8.61 9.53 -8.27
N GLY A 453 -8.11 10.77 -8.41
CA GLY A 453 -6.89 11.05 -9.15
C GLY A 453 -5.64 10.56 -8.41
N ARG A 454 -5.36 11.11 -7.22
CA ARG A 454 -4.16 10.75 -6.46
C ARG A 454 -4.30 9.38 -5.80
N GLN A 455 -5.36 9.18 -5.03
CA GLN A 455 -5.59 7.98 -4.22
C GLN A 455 -6.13 6.77 -4.99
N GLN A 456 -6.44 6.95 -6.28
CA GLN A 456 -6.82 5.90 -7.21
C GLN A 456 -8.06 5.09 -6.81
N ASN A 457 -8.99 5.64 -6.03
CA ASN A 457 -10.26 4.98 -5.72
C ASN A 457 -11.17 4.93 -6.96
N ASP A 458 -12.18 4.05 -6.93
CA ASP A 458 -13.08 3.80 -8.06
C ASP A 458 -14.40 4.54 -7.94
N ILE A 459 -15.07 4.42 -6.79
CA ILE A 459 -16.42 4.93 -6.55
C ILE A 459 -16.41 5.94 -5.41
N VAL A 460 -16.95 7.13 -5.63
CA VAL A 460 -17.11 8.15 -4.58
C VAL A 460 -18.44 7.97 -3.87
N ILE A 461 -18.42 7.94 -2.53
CA ILE A 461 -19.63 7.92 -1.70
C ILE A 461 -19.88 9.34 -1.19
N VAL A 462 -20.99 9.94 -1.62
CA VAL A 462 -21.33 11.34 -1.32
C VAL A 462 -22.65 11.41 -0.56
N GLY A 463 -22.64 12.06 0.61
CA GLY A 463 -23.83 12.26 1.44
C GLY A 463 -24.25 13.72 1.47
N ARG A 464 -23.91 14.42 2.57
CA ARG A 464 -24.31 15.81 2.84
C ARG A 464 -24.06 16.82 1.72
N GLY A 465 -23.03 16.62 0.89
CA GLY A 465 -22.80 17.46 -0.29
C GLY A 465 -23.98 17.47 -1.27
N VAL A 466 -24.80 16.41 -1.29
CA VAL A 466 -26.02 16.30 -2.07
C VAL A 466 -27.25 16.46 -1.18
N THR A 467 -27.33 15.71 -0.07
CA THR A 467 -28.56 15.59 0.73
C THR A 467 -28.91 16.85 1.54
N ALA A 468 -27.95 17.75 1.77
CA ALA A 468 -28.20 19.04 2.41
C ALA A 468 -28.36 20.20 1.41
N SER A 469 -28.20 19.93 0.11
CA SER A 469 -28.34 20.95 -0.93
C SER A 469 -29.80 21.27 -1.21
N ALA A 470 -30.10 22.54 -1.47
CA ALA A 470 -31.41 22.96 -1.98
C ALA A 470 -31.69 22.41 -3.40
N ASN A 471 -30.64 22.06 -4.16
CA ASN A 471 -30.74 21.52 -5.52
C ASN A 471 -29.97 20.18 -5.65
N PRO A 472 -30.48 19.06 -5.08
CA PRO A 472 -29.76 17.78 -5.07
C PRO A 472 -29.39 17.25 -6.47
N ILE A 473 -30.23 17.49 -7.48
CA ILE A 473 -29.98 17.03 -8.86
C ILE A 473 -28.81 17.76 -9.52
N GLN A 474 -28.66 19.05 -9.24
CA GLN A 474 -27.53 19.83 -9.71
C GLN A 474 -26.23 19.30 -9.08
N GLU A 475 -26.24 19.03 -7.78
CA GLU A 475 -25.08 18.45 -7.09
C GLU A 475 -24.76 17.04 -7.60
N LEU A 476 -25.74 16.16 -7.77
CA LEU A 476 -25.54 14.84 -8.36
C LEU A 476 -24.89 14.92 -9.75
N THR A 477 -25.30 15.88 -10.57
CA THR A 477 -24.70 16.13 -11.88
C THR A 477 -23.23 16.55 -11.74
N ARG A 478 -22.93 17.53 -10.87
CA ARG A 478 -21.57 18.01 -10.59
C ARG A 478 -20.65 16.87 -10.12
N TYR A 479 -21.07 16.12 -9.11
CA TYR A 479 -20.28 15.01 -8.56
C TYR A 479 -20.05 13.91 -9.59
N ARG A 480 -21.08 13.51 -10.36
CA ARG A 480 -20.96 12.50 -11.40
C ARG A 480 -19.94 12.92 -12.46
N GLU A 481 -20.05 14.12 -13.01
CA GLU A 481 -19.17 14.60 -14.09
C GLU A 481 -17.71 14.67 -13.65
N GLN A 482 -17.45 15.23 -12.46
CA GLN A 482 -16.08 15.35 -11.96
C GLN A 482 -15.49 13.99 -11.60
N ALA A 483 -16.24 13.15 -10.87
CA ALA A 483 -15.75 11.84 -10.46
C ALA A 483 -15.53 10.91 -11.66
N TRP A 484 -16.39 10.97 -12.68
CA TRP A 484 -16.25 10.19 -13.89
C TRP A 484 -15.06 10.68 -14.74
N SER A 485 -14.92 11.99 -14.91
CA SER A 485 -13.80 12.57 -15.65
C SER A 485 -12.46 12.21 -14.99
N ALA A 486 -12.36 12.31 -13.67
CA ALA A 486 -11.17 11.92 -12.92
C ALA A 486 -10.87 10.42 -13.03
N LEU A 487 -11.90 9.58 -13.19
CA LEU A 487 -11.75 8.14 -13.35
C LEU A 487 -11.20 7.77 -14.73
N VAL A 488 -11.73 8.37 -15.79
CA VAL A 488 -11.45 8.01 -17.19
C VAL A 488 -10.19 8.70 -17.73
N LEU A 489 -9.84 9.92 -17.28
CA LEU A 489 -8.64 10.64 -17.72
C LEU A 489 -7.30 9.96 -17.33
N LYS A 490 -7.34 8.93 -16.46
CA LYS A 490 -6.16 8.18 -16.01
C LYS A 490 -6.04 6.77 -16.60
N ASN A 491 -6.91 6.41 -17.55
CA ASN A 491 -6.79 5.17 -18.33
C ASN A 491 -5.92 5.38 -19.57
#